data_AF-A0A0G1TVH7-F1
#
_entry.id   AF-A0A0G1TVH7-F1
#
_cell.length_a   1.000
_cell.length_b   1.000
_cell.length_c   1.000
_cell.angle_alpha   90.00
_cell.angle_beta   90.00
_cell.angle_gamma   90.00
#
_symmetry.space_group_name_H-M   'P 1'
#
loop_
_entity.id
_entity.type
_entity.pdbx_description
1 polymer ?
#
loop_
_entity_poly.entity_id
_entity_poly.type
_entity_poly.pdbx_seq_one_letter_code
_entity_poly.pdbx_strand_id
1 'polypeptide(L)'
;MLWHMDRVMTGLEIHPEESSRLGLRNHYFFGSRYTDVSECTFAVGKFRSSSLSPEEIRESYSNTSARPLGFADNLETHITVVGLDKFPLDHPAYAWIDEFLKSDQITSSTTTYYLVYLYKPARSPFGDYRCYE
;
A
#
# COMPACT_ATOMS: atom_id res chain seq x y z
N MET A 1 -14.19 7.71 2.21
CA MET A 1 -13.50 7.22 0.97
C MET A 1 -12.60 5.96 1.07
N LEU A 2 -12.00 5.62 2.21
CA LEU A 2 -11.06 4.48 2.31
C LEU A 2 -11.62 3.15 1.78
N TRP A 3 -12.92 2.92 1.97
CA TRP A 3 -13.63 1.75 1.43
C TRP A 3 -13.56 1.63 -0.10
N HIS A 4 -13.59 2.76 -0.84
CA HIS A 4 -13.46 2.73 -2.30
C HIS A 4 -12.04 2.36 -2.72
N MET A 5 -11.02 2.85 -2.01
CA MET A 5 -9.62 2.46 -2.26
C MET A 5 -9.41 0.97 -1.98
N ASP A 6 -9.99 0.44 -0.89
CA ASP A 6 -9.93 -1.00 -0.60
C ASP A 6 -10.60 -1.85 -1.67
N ARG A 7 -11.78 -1.42 -2.13
CA ARG A 7 -12.51 -2.16 -3.15
C ARG A 7 -11.70 -2.25 -4.45
N VAL A 8 -11.06 -1.15 -4.85
CA VAL A 8 -10.18 -1.15 -6.04
C VAL A 8 -8.93 -1.99 -5.79
N MET A 9 -8.31 -1.90 -4.61
CA MET A 9 -7.17 -2.76 -4.23
C MET A 9 -7.53 -4.25 -4.17
N THR A 10 -8.81 -4.60 -3.95
CA THR A 10 -9.31 -5.97 -3.97
C THR A 10 -9.59 -6.46 -5.39
N GLY A 11 -10.01 -5.55 -6.27
CA GLY A 11 -10.30 -5.82 -7.68
C GLY A 11 -9.15 -5.57 -8.65
N LEU A 12 -7.97 -5.15 -8.19
CA LEU A 12 -6.77 -5.11 -9.03
C LEU A 12 -6.47 -6.55 -9.48
N GLU A 13 -6.70 -6.86 -10.75
CA GLU A 13 -6.46 -8.21 -11.32
C GLU A 13 -4.97 -8.44 -11.67
N ILE A 14 -4.12 -7.43 -11.52
CA ILE A 14 -2.70 -7.49 -11.86
C ILE A 14 -1.94 -8.09 -10.69
N HIS A 15 -2.02 -9.41 -10.59
CA HIS A 15 -1.27 -10.19 -9.64
C HIS A 15 -0.53 -11.26 -10.42
N PRO A 16 0.79 -11.42 -10.23
CA PRO A 16 1.50 -12.53 -10.84
C PRO A 16 0.79 -13.84 -10.50
N GLU A 17 0.65 -14.76 -11.45
CA GLU A 17 -0.10 -16.01 -11.25
C GLU A 17 0.44 -16.84 -10.08
N GLU A 18 1.73 -16.71 -9.78
CA GLU A 18 2.41 -17.37 -8.65
C GLU A 18 2.22 -16.66 -7.30
N SER A 19 1.56 -15.48 -7.29
CA SER A 19 1.40 -14.71 -6.06
C SER A 19 0.29 -15.27 -5.18
N SER A 20 0.67 -15.79 -4.02
CA SER A 20 -0.27 -16.22 -3.00
C SER A 20 -0.68 -15.04 -2.12
N ARG A 21 -2.00 -14.94 -1.85
CA ARG A 21 -2.53 -14.00 -0.87
C ARG A 21 -2.16 -14.49 0.53
N LEU A 22 -1.07 -13.98 1.08
CA LEU A 22 -0.90 -13.95 2.54
C LEU A 22 -2.01 -13.05 3.06
N GLY A 23 -2.82 -13.58 3.99
CA GLY A 23 -4.13 -13.04 4.34
C GLY A 23 -4.24 -11.52 4.25
N LEU A 24 -5.29 -11.04 3.57
CA LEU A 24 -5.61 -9.62 3.39
C LEU A 24 -5.57 -8.87 4.72
N ARG A 25 -4.39 -8.37 5.11
CA ARG A 25 -4.27 -7.37 6.15
C ARG A 25 -4.38 -6.04 5.46
N ASN A 26 -5.62 -5.56 5.40
CA ASN A 26 -5.88 -4.23 4.89
C ASN A 26 -5.43 -3.26 5.96
N HIS A 27 -4.35 -2.54 5.68
CA HIS A 27 -3.93 -1.45 6.54
C HIS A 27 -4.51 -0.14 6.02
N TYR A 28 -5.22 0.56 6.89
CA TYR A 28 -5.85 1.84 6.60
C TYR A 28 -5.20 2.91 7.46
N PHE A 29 -4.92 4.04 6.85
CA PHE A 29 -4.49 5.22 7.59
C PHE A 29 -5.25 6.45 7.12
N PHE A 30 -5.65 7.27 8.09
CA PHE A 30 -6.29 8.55 7.92
C PHE A 30 -5.65 9.55 8.89
N GLY A 31 -5.11 10.65 8.36
CA GLY A 31 -4.45 11.72 9.14
C GLY A 31 -2.99 11.95 8.72
N SER A 32 -2.22 12.62 9.57
CA SER A 32 -0.74 12.65 9.51
C SER A 32 -0.16 11.87 10.69
N ARG A 33 0.96 11.15 10.47
CA ARG A 33 1.56 10.35 11.55
C ARG A 33 2.27 11.21 12.60
N TYR A 34 2.67 12.45 12.30
CA TYR A 34 3.56 13.21 13.20
C TYR A 34 3.41 14.73 13.32
N THR A 35 2.72 15.51 12.46
CA THR A 35 2.87 16.99 12.57
C THR A 35 1.68 17.88 12.23
N ASP A 36 0.57 17.39 11.67
CA ASP A 36 -0.54 18.30 11.36
C ASP A 36 -1.90 17.61 11.38
N VAL A 37 -2.79 18.01 12.30
CA VAL A 37 -4.18 17.54 12.38
C VAL A 37 -5.03 17.97 11.18
N SER A 38 -4.49 18.82 10.30
CA SER A 38 -5.15 19.28 9.07
C SER A 38 -4.79 18.47 7.82
N GLU A 39 -3.82 17.55 7.90
CA GLU A 39 -3.38 16.73 6.76
C GLU A 39 -4.18 15.42 6.66
N CYS A 40 -4.85 15.21 5.51
CA CYS A 40 -5.55 13.96 5.20
C CYS A 40 -4.83 13.16 4.13
N THR A 41 -3.98 12.26 4.62
CA THR A 41 -3.34 11.24 3.80
C THR A 41 -4.19 9.98 3.77
N PHE A 42 -4.40 9.44 2.57
CA PHE A 42 -5.13 8.18 2.37
C PHE A 42 -4.16 7.11 1.88
N ALA A 43 -4.14 5.98 2.57
CA ALA A 43 -3.32 4.85 2.19
C ALA A 43 -4.07 3.54 2.43
N VAL A 44 -4.00 2.63 1.46
CA VAL A 44 -4.50 1.25 1.58
C VAL A 44 -3.46 0.30 1.01
N GLY A 45 -3.09 -0.73 1.77
CA GLY A 45 -2.07 -1.69 1.36
C GLY A 45 -2.44 -3.14 1.67
N LYS A 46 -1.78 -4.06 0.96
CA LYS A 46 -1.95 -5.52 1.07
C LYS A 46 -0.60 -6.22 0.95
N PHE A 47 -0.33 -7.11 1.90
CA PHE A 47 0.83 -8.00 1.84
C PHE A 47 0.58 -9.18 0.91
N ARG A 48 1.64 -9.61 0.24
CA ARG A 48 1.68 -10.72 -0.70
C ARG A 48 3.00 -11.46 -0.61
N SER A 49 2.99 -12.69 -1.06
CA SER A 49 4.20 -13.46 -1.34
C SER A 49 4.22 -13.90 -2.79
N SER A 50 5.43 -14.08 -3.32
CA SER A 50 5.68 -14.71 -4.61
C SER A 50 7.03 -15.44 -4.58
N SER A 51 7.19 -16.45 -5.43
CA SER A 51 8.49 -17.04 -5.78
C SER A 51 9.32 -16.16 -6.71
N LEU A 52 8.68 -15.18 -7.38
CA LEU A 52 9.34 -14.26 -8.29
C LEU A 52 10.37 -13.37 -7.60
N SER A 53 11.34 -12.92 -8.39
CA SER A 53 12.33 -11.95 -7.95
C SER A 53 11.68 -10.57 -7.67
N PRO A 54 12.28 -9.76 -6.78
CA PRO A 54 11.87 -8.37 -6.55
C PRO A 54 11.68 -7.55 -7.83
N GLU A 55 12.53 -7.78 -8.84
CA GLU A 55 12.52 -7.08 -10.12
C GLU A 55 11.28 -7.43 -10.95
N GLU A 56 10.99 -8.73 -11.11
CA GLU A 56 9.81 -9.21 -11.84
C GLU A 56 8.50 -8.75 -11.18
N ILE A 57 8.48 -8.72 -9.84
CA ILE A 57 7.35 -8.18 -9.10
C ILE A 57 7.17 -6.70 -9.44
N ARG A 58 8.21 -5.87 -9.35
CA ARG A 58 8.10 -4.44 -9.66
C ARG A 58 7.69 -4.18 -11.11
N GLU A 59 8.24 -4.93 -12.05
CA GLU A 59 7.88 -4.82 -13.47
C GLU A 59 6.39 -5.07 -13.70
N SER A 60 5.83 -6.09 -13.03
CA SER A 60 4.41 -6.44 -13.11
C SER A 60 3.46 -5.30 -12.71
N TYR A 61 3.92 -4.35 -11.87
CA TYR A 61 3.12 -3.20 -11.41
C TYR A 61 3.58 -1.86 -11.99
N SER A 62 4.60 -1.83 -12.86
CA SER A 62 5.33 -0.62 -13.29
C SER A 62 4.48 0.45 -13.99
N ASN A 63 3.27 0.12 -14.44
CA ASN A 63 2.33 1.06 -15.05
C ASN A 63 0.90 0.86 -14.52
N THR A 64 0.77 0.29 -13.34
CA THR A 64 -0.54 0.01 -12.75
C THR A 64 -1.03 1.21 -11.97
N SER A 65 -2.17 1.73 -12.39
CA SER A 65 -2.89 2.76 -11.65
C SER A 65 -4.34 2.35 -11.43
N ALA A 66 -4.90 2.87 -10.35
CA ALA A 66 -6.25 2.62 -9.91
C ALA A 66 -6.99 3.95 -9.85
N ARG A 67 -8.27 3.97 -10.23
CA ARG A 67 -9.13 5.15 -10.02
C ARG A 67 -10.22 4.84 -9.00
N PRO A 68 -9.94 5.03 -7.69
CA PRO A 68 -10.99 4.89 -6.68
C PRO A 68 -12.04 5.96 -6.86
N LEU A 69 -13.30 5.59 -6.64
CA LEU A 69 -14.41 6.53 -6.65
C LEU A 69 -14.21 7.57 -5.53
N GLY A 70 -14.41 8.86 -5.85
CA GLY A 70 -14.09 9.98 -4.95
C GLY A 70 -12.71 10.61 -5.17
N PHE A 71 -11.86 10.06 -6.05
CA PHE A 71 -10.58 10.67 -6.43
C PHE A 71 -10.64 11.25 -7.84
N ALA A 72 -10.16 12.49 -8.00
CA ALA A 72 -10.10 13.17 -9.29
C ALA A 72 -9.07 12.52 -10.24
N ASP A 73 -7.95 12.07 -9.68
CA ASP A 73 -6.80 11.50 -10.39
C ASP A 73 -6.73 9.97 -10.26
N ASN A 74 -6.06 9.32 -11.21
CA ASN A 74 -5.59 7.95 -11.01
C ASN A 74 -4.52 7.94 -9.90
N LEU A 75 -4.59 6.96 -9.02
CA LEU A 75 -3.59 6.67 -8.00
C LEU A 75 -2.64 5.60 -8.52
N GLU A 76 -1.35 5.88 -8.46
CA GLU A 76 -0.32 4.91 -8.80
C GLU A 76 -0.30 3.78 -7.76
N THR A 77 -0.08 2.56 -8.25
CA THR A 77 0.14 1.40 -7.40
C THR A 77 1.61 1.33 -7.06
N HIS A 78 1.90 1.37 -5.77
CA HIS A 78 3.26 1.29 -5.28
C HIS A 78 3.56 -0.13 -4.78
N ILE A 79 4.80 -0.55 -4.98
CA ILE A 79 5.32 -1.84 -4.54
C ILE A 79 6.48 -1.62 -3.60
N THR A 80 6.55 -2.46 -2.59
CA THR A 80 7.60 -2.43 -1.59
C THR A 80 7.97 -3.84 -1.20
N VAL A 81 9.22 -4.20 -1.37
CA VAL A 81 9.73 -5.52 -1.02
C VAL A 81 10.26 -5.52 0.41
N VAL A 82 9.73 -6.43 1.22
CA VAL A 82 10.05 -6.55 2.65
C VAL A 82 11.53 -6.94 2.79
N GLY A 83 12.25 -6.21 3.65
CA GLY A 83 13.67 -6.46 3.94
C GLY A 83 14.66 -5.87 2.93
N LEU A 84 14.20 -5.34 1.80
CA LEU A 84 15.04 -4.67 0.79
C LEU A 84 14.81 -3.17 0.76
N ASP A 85 13.55 -2.75 0.70
CA ASP A 85 13.20 -1.34 0.53
C ASP A 85 13.23 -0.59 1.87
N LYS A 86 13.76 0.64 1.83
CA LYS A 86 13.82 1.55 2.99
C LYS A 86 12.80 2.67 2.80
N PHE A 87 12.12 3.01 3.88
CA PHE A 87 11.14 4.09 3.91
C PHE A 87 11.58 5.18 4.88
N PRO A 88 11.23 6.44 4.59
CA PRO A 88 11.24 7.45 5.64
C PRO A 88 10.20 7.06 6.70
N LEU A 89 10.49 7.41 7.97
CA LEU A 89 9.71 6.96 9.15
C LEU A 89 8.23 7.39 9.11
N ASP A 90 7.94 8.45 8.37
CA ASP A 90 6.61 9.03 8.16
C ASP A 90 5.75 8.26 7.14
N HIS A 91 6.35 7.41 6.31
CA HIS A 91 5.63 6.71 5.26
C HIS A 91 4.77 5.56 5.81
N PRO A 92 3.50 5.41 5.39
CA PRO A 92 2.58 4.40 5.91
C PRO A 92 3.14 2.98 5.86
N ALA A 93 3.80 2.63 4.75
CA ALA A 93 4.44 1.33 4.54
C ALA A 93 5.44 0.94 5.63
N TYR A 94 6.15 1.90 6.24
CA TYR A 94 7.14 1.61 7.28
C TYR A 94 6.52 0.85 8.46
N ALA A 95 5.48 1.42 9.10
CA ALA A 95 4.86 0.77 10.25
C ALA A 95 4.10 -0.52 9.85
N TRP A 96 3.53 -0.57 8.65
CA TRP A 96 2.86 -1.79 8.19
C TRP A 96 3.84 -2.95 8.02
N ILE A 97 5.03 -2.68 7.49
CA ILE A 97 6.10 -3.68 7.36
C ILE A 97 6.61 -4.08 8.73
N ASP A 98 6.83 -3.12 9.63
CA ASP A 98 7.25 -3.41 11.01
C ASP A 98 6.23 -4.29 11.74
N GLU A 99 4.93 -3.99 11.63
CA GLU A 99 3.84 -4.85 12.15
C GLU A 99 3.83 -6.24 11.50
N PHE A 100 4.04 -6.31 10.18
CA PHE A 100 4.10 -7.57 9.45
C PHE A 100 5.28 -8.44 9.89
N LEU A 101 6.48 -7.85 10.01
CA LEU A 101 7.71 -8.50 10.48
C LEU A 101 7.54 -9.03 11.91
N LYS A 102 6.87 -8.27 12.79
CA LYS A 102 6.60 -8.68 14.18
C LYS A 102 5.57 -9.81 14.30
N SER A 103 4.81 -10.11 13.23
CA SER A 103 3.74 -11.10 13.25
C SER A 103 4.17 -12.52 12.86
N ASP A 104 5.48 -12.78 12.72
CA ASP A 104 6.10 -14.10 12.48
C ASP A 104 5.60 -14.86 11.24
N GLN A 105 5.00 -14.18 10.25
CA GLN A 105 4.50 -14.83 9.01
C GLN A 105 5.57 -15.08 7.94
N ILE A 106 6.86 -14.89 8.26
CA ILE A 106 7.97 -15.08 7.32
C ILE A 106 8.61 -16.44 7.58
N THR A 107 8.19 -17.43 6.80
CA THR A 107 8.52 -18.84 7.05
C THR A 107 9.47 -19.45 6.01
N SER A 108 9.90 -18.72 4.97
CA SER A 108 10.75 -19.29 3.92
C SER A 108 11.77 -18.31 3.33
N SER A 109 12.98 -18.80 3.08
CA SER A 109 14.08 -18.06 2.43
C SER A 109 13.94 -17.95 0.91
N THR A 110 13.01 -18.69 0.30
CA THR A 110 12.76 -18.69 -1.15
C THR A 110 11.54 -17.87 -1.55
N THR A 111 10.90 -17.20 -0.58
CA THR A 111 9.66 -16.45 -0.81
C THR A 111 9.93 -14.96 -0.69
N THR A 112 9.64 -14.23 -1.75
CA THR A 112 9.68 -12.77 -1.74
C THR A 112 8.37 -12.24 -1.16
N TYR A 113 8.46 -11.56 -0.03
CA TYR A 113 7.34 -10.88 0.61
C TYR A 113 7.31 -9.42 0.19
N TYR A 114 6.14 -8.93 -0.20
CA TYR A 114 5.99 -7.55 -0.66
C TYR A 114 4.64 -6.95 -0.29
N LEU A 115 4.63 -5.64 -0.15
CA LEU A 115 3.46 -4.81 0.09
C LEU A 115 3.09 -4.12 -1.22
N VAL A 116 1.83 -4.29 -1.63
CA VAL A 116 1.20 -3.51 -2.70
C VAL A 116 0.32 -2.47 -2.05
N TYR A 117 0.42 -1.20 -2.44
CA TYR A 117 -0.40 -0.15 -1.82
C TYR A 117 -0.73 1.00 -2.76
N LEU A 118 -1.88 1.64 -2.49
CA LEU A 118 -2.25 2.94 -3.03
C LEU A 118 -1.96 4.00 -1.97
N TYR A 119 -1.36 5.10 -2.40
CA TYR A 119 -1.00 6.21 -1.54
C TYR A 119 -1.39 7.54 -2.18
N LYS A 120 -2.13 8.37 -1.45
CA LYS A 120 -2.39 9.76 -1.84
C LYS A 120 -2.06 10.66 -0.65
N PRO A 121 -0.94 11.40 -0.69
CA PRO A 121 -0.64 12.37 0.34
C PRO A 121 -1.68 13.49 0.34
N ALA A 122 -1.84 14.13 1.49
CA ALA A 122 -2.66 15.33 1.61
C ALA A 122 -2.22 16.39 0.59
N ARG A 123 -3.20 17.11 0.02
CA ARG A 123 -2.93 18.33 -0.73
C ARG A 123 -3.60 19.46 0.01
N SER A 124 -2.80 20.27 0.71
CA SER A 124 -3.08 21.67 1.12
C SER A 124 -2.89 21.91 2.63
N PRO A 125 -2.26 23.04 3.02
CA PRO A 125 -2.27 23.54 4.40
C PRO A 125 -3.64 24.10 4.84
N PHE A 126 -4.64 24.15 3.95
CA PHE A 126 -5.99 24.66 4.24
C PHE A 126 -7.01 23.54 4.53
N GLY A 127 -6.54 22.31 4.75
CA GLY A 127 -7.37 21.13 4.90
C GLY A 127 -7.81 20.54 3.57
N ASP A 128 -8.16 19.26 3.61
CA ASP A 128 -8.64 18.50 2.46
C ASP A 128 -10.13 18.18 2.70
N TYR A 129 -11.05 18.57 1.81
CA TYR A 129 -12.50 18.31 2.02
C TYR A 129 -12.80 16.81 2.16
N ARG A 130 -11.95 16.01 1.55
CA ARG A 130 -11.88 14.55 1.64
C ARG A 130 -11.74 14.01 3.06
N CYS A 131 -11.24 14.82 3.99
CA CYS A 131 -11.16 14.49 5.41
C CYS A 131 -12.52 14.17 6.04
N TYR A 132 -13.59 14.74 5.49
CA TYR A 132 -14.91 14.74 6.10
C TYR A 132 -15.89 13.79 5.40
N GLU A 133 -15.41 13.00 4.42
CA GLU A 133 -16.16 12.02 3.59
C GLU A 133 -15.69 10.56 3.73
#